data_AF-A0A970X6V2-F1
#
_entry.id   AF-A0A970X6V2-F1
#
_cell.length_a   1.000
_cell.length_b   1.000
_cell.length_c   1.000
_cell.angle_alpha   90.00
_cell.angle_beta   90.00
_cell.angle_gamma   90.00
#
_symmetry.space_group_name_H-M   'P 1'
#
loop_
_entity.id
_entity.type
_entity.pdbx_description
1 polymer ?
#
loop_
_entity_poly.entity_id
_entity_poly.type
_entity_poly.pdbx_seq_one_letter_code
_entity_poly.pdbx_strand_id
1 'polypeptide(L)'
;MSWSSPRRRYPDAGQYRARLCTAHSARAASLPRPELVEARLLFGKAVEDAEAVDKLAADDDIADAIVGFHAQQAAEKALKAVLAAAGDDFPWTHDLRHLIDRLGALGTQLPDRLAELRVLGPWAVEFRYGETIDDPLDRKQAVGLVGAAIVWARAQIEDEVVAQTQPVTAGDQESGIVRVPRESKGVLPAEACRLNLLLRGHDLGEVRWDPRLGPDRERSGVLGVGREIATTLTAGEALYITAIDAGVRLD
;
A
#
# COMPACT_ATOMS: atom_id res chain seq x y z
N MET A 1 -3.02 66.86 15.25
CA MET A 1 -3.13 65.58 15.99
C MET A 1 -2.99 64.46 14.97
N SER A 2 -1.80 63.88 14.85
CA SER A 2 -1.45 62.86 13.86
C SER A 2 -1.25 61.53 14.58
N TRP A 3 -2.04 60.52 14.23
CA TRP A 3 -1.93 59.16 14.77
C TRP A 3 -1.06 58.32 13.84
N SER A 4 0.22 58.16 14.22
CA SER A 4 1.16 57.24 13.57
C SER A 4 1.07 55.88 14.25
N SER A 5 0.49 54.88 13.59
CA SER A 5 0.51 53.49 14.09
C SER A 5 1.92 52.89 14.01
N PRO A 6 2.40 52.17 15.03
CA PRO A 6 3.72 51.54 15.01
C PRO A 6 3.70 50.32 14.08
N ARG A 7 4.61 50.29 13.10
CA ARG A 7 4.92 49.08 12.32
C ARG A 7 5.48 48.02 13.28
N ARG A 8 4.77 46.90 13.45
CA ARG A 8 5.32 45.70 14.10
C ARG A 8 6.52 45.23 13.29
N ARG A 9 7.70 45.27 13.91
CA ARG A 9 8.91 44.60 13.43
C ARG A 9 8.68 43.09 13.58
N TYR A 10 8.64 42.38 12.46
CA TYR A 10 8.87 40.93 12.46
C TYR A 10 10.34 40.69 12.81
N PRO A 11 10.66 39.74 13.70
CA PRO A 11 12.03 39.36 13.92
C PRO A 11 12.60 38.71 12.64
N ASP A 12 13.86 39.04 12.44
CA ASP A 12 14.78 38.70 11.38
C ASP A 12 14.55 37.31 10.76
N ALA A 13 14.58 37.26 9.43
CA ALA A 13 14.53 36.04 8.64
C ALA A 13 15.86 35.30 8.80
N GLY A 14 16.01 34.66 9.96
CA GLY A 14 17.09 33.74 10.27
C GLY A 14 17.14 32.65 9.21
N GLN A 15 18.29 32.53 8.59
CA GLN A 15 18.64 31.58 7.55
C GLN A 15 18.41 30.14 8.03
N TYR A 16 17.19 29.61 7.84
CA TYR A 16 16.98 28.17 7.84
C TYR A 16 17.62 27.64 6.56
N ARG A 17 18.88 27.18 6.67
CA ARG A 17 19.48 26.28 5.68
C ARG A 17 18.57 25.06 5.60
N ALA A 18 17.63 25.06 4.65
CA ALA A 18 16.78 23.92 4.36
C ALA A 18 17.71 22.74 4.07
N ARG A 19 17.70 21.73 4.94
CA ARG A 19 18.44 20.49 4.70
C ARG A 19 17.81 19.87 3.46
N LEU A 20 18.62 19.60 2.43
CA LEU A 20 18.26 18.57 1.47
C LEU A 20 17.97 17.32 2.29
N CYS A 21 16.84 16.67 2.04
CA CYS A 21 16.68 15.29 2.48
C CYS A 21 17.68 14.46 1.68
N THR A 22 18.90 14.26 2.21
CA THR A 22 19.69 13.08 1.85
C THR A 22 18.84 11.90 2.26
N ALA A 23 18.16 11.26 1.32
CA ALA A 23 17.35 10.08 1.56
C ALA A 23 18.23 8.86 1.85
N HIS A 24 19.16 8.96 2.80
CA HIS A 24 19.55 7.80 3.57
C HIS A 24 18.42 7.58 4.58
N SER A 25 17.48 6.73 4.18
CA SER A 25 16.28 6.33 4.92
C SER A 25 15.29 7.46 5.19
N ALA A 26 14.31 7.61 4.29
CA ALA A 26 12.95 7.90 4.73
C ALA A 26 12.42 6.68 5.52
N ARG A 27 13.03 6.35 6.67
CA ARG A 27 12.35 5.62 7.75
C ARG A 27 11.44 6.61 8.46
N ALA A 28 10.45 7.07 7.71
CA ALA A 28 9.16 7.59 8.13
C ALA A 28 8.38 8.00 6.85
N ALA A 29 8.28 7.09 5.86
CA ALA A 29 6.93 6.81 5.36
C ALA A 29 6.06 6.65 6.60
N SER A 30 4.80 7.11 6.63
CA SER A 30 3.90 6.71 7.73
C SER A 30 4.21 5.25 7.98
N LEU A 31 4.73 4.89 9.18
CA LEU A 31 5.11 3.50 9.47
C LEU A 31 3.98 2.69 8.85
N PRO A 32 4.24 1.80 7.87
CA PRO A 32 3.15 1.10 7.23
C PRO A 32 2.35 0.61 8.42
N ARG A 33 1.06 0.98 8.50
CA ARG A 33 0.18 0.56 9.61
C ARG A 33 0.67 -0.83 9.98
N PRO A 34 1.20 -1.11 11.19
CA PRO A 34 1.95 -2.34 11.46
C PRO A 34 1.31 -3.59 10.84
N GLU A 35 -0.01 -3.57 10.77
CA GLU A 35 -0.93 -4.46 10.07
C GLU A 35 -0.58 -4.71 8.57
N LEU A 36 -0.16 -3.69 7.80
CA LEU A 36 0.33 -3.75 6.42
C LEU A 36 1.74 -4.31 6.27
N VAL A 37 2.62 -4.10 7.27
CA VAL A 37 3.94 -4.73 7.25
C VAL A 37 3.74 -6.23 7.32
N GLU A 38 2.92 -6.67 8.27
CA GLU A 38 2.53 -8.06 8.43
C GLU A 38 1.79 -8.59 7.19
N ALA A 39 0.83 -7.84 6.64
CA ALA A 39 0.12 -8.20 5.41
C ALA A 39 1.08 -8.45 4.24
N ARG A 40 2.03 -7.55 3.99
CA ARG A 40 3.00 -7.69 2.89
C ARG A 40 3.95 -8.85 3.11
N LEU A 41 4.37 -9.11 4.36
CA LEU A 41 5.20 -10.27 4.69
C LEU A 41 4.44 -11.58 4.43
N LEU A 42 3.20 -11.69 4.92
CA LEU A 42 2.33 -12.84 4.69
C LEU A 42 2.06 -13.05 3.20
N PHE A 43 1.78 -11.98 2.47
CA PHE A 43 1.53 -12.06 1.03
C PHE A 43 2.78 -12.49 0.25
N GLY A 44 3.96 -11.98 0.60
CA GLY A 44 5.22 -12.45 0.03
C GLY A 44 5.41 -13.97 0.23
N LYS A 45 5.07 -14.49 1.42
CA LYS A 45 5.09 -15.94 1.69
C LYS A 45 4.02 -16.71 0.91
N ALA A 46 2.84 -16.14 0.73
CA ALA A 46 1.80 -16.73 -0.11
C ALA A 46 2.27 -16.89 -1.56
N VAL A 47 2.98 -15.89 -2.09
CA VAL A 47 3.54 -15.92 -3.45
C VAL A 47 4.65 -16.97 -3.57
N GLU A 48 5.54 -17.08 -2.58
CA GLU A 48 6.57 -18.14 -2.55
C GLU A 48 5.95 -19.55 -2.63
N ASP A 49 4.87 -19.80 -1.88
CA ASP A 49 4.14 -21.08 -1.94
C ASP A 49 3.42 -21.27 -3.29
N ALA A 50 2.80 -20.22 -3.83
CA ALA A 50 2.14 -20.28 -5.12
C ALA A 50 3.11 -20.64 -6.26
N GLU A 51 4.31 -20.04 -6.25
CA GLU A 51 5.36 -20.41 -7.20
C GLU A 51 5.80 -21.88 -7.05
N ALA A 52 5.83 -22.41 -5.83
CA ALA A 52 6.11 -23.82 -5.61
C ALA A 52 5.01 -24.70 -6.21
N VAL A 53 3.73 -24.36 -6.00
CA VAL A 53 2.61 -25.08 -6.62
C VAL A 53 2.72 -25.06 -8.15
N ASP A 54 2.96 -23.91 -8.76
CA ASP A 54 3.07 -23.77 -10.21
C ASP A 54 4.21 -24.62 -10.80
N LYS A 55 5.35 -24.68 -10.10
CA LYS A 55 6.53 -25.45 -10.55
C LYS A 55 6.37 -26.96 -10.32
N LEU A 56 5.74 -27.36 -9.21
CA LEU A 56 5.66 -28.76 -8.79
C LEU A 56 4.44 -29.49 -9.37
N ALA A 57 3.35 -28.78 -9.67
CA ALA A 57 2.09 -29.40 -10.09
C ALA A 57 2.19 -30.21 -11.39
N ALA A 58 3.10 -29.84 -12.29
CA ALA A 58 3.31 -30.52 -13.57
C ALA A 58 4.18 -31.79 -13.47
N ASP A 59 4.81 -32.05 -12.33
CA ASP A 59 5.68 -33.20 -12.12
C ASP A 59 4.92 -34.32 -11.39
N ASP A 60 4.51 -35.34 -12.14
CA ASP A 60 3.75 -36.48 -11.62
C ASP A 60 4.54 -37.33 -10.61
N ASP A 61 5.87 -37.22 -10.57
CA ASP A 61 6.71 -37.93 -9.59
C ASP A 61 6.68 -37.27 -8.21
N ILE A 62 6.26 -36.01 -8.11
CA ILE A 62 6.05 -35.33 -6.83
C ILE A 62 4.75 -35.83 -6.21
N ALA A 63 4.74 -36.12 -4.91
CA ALA A 63 3.53 -36.55 -4.23
C ALA A 63 2.49 -35.41 -4.12
N ASP A 64 1.20 -35.73 -4.30
CA ASP A 64 0.09 -34.78 -4.12
C ASP A 64 0.13 -34.10 -2.75
N ALA A 65 0.59 -34.80 -1.72
CA ALA A 65 0.73 -34.26 -0.38
C ALA A 65 1.72 -33.09 -0.28
N ILE A 66 2.68 -32.97 -1.21
CA ILE A 66 3.61 -31.83 -1.28
C ILE A 66 2.97 -30.67 -2.02
N VAL A 67 2.35 -30.93 -3.18
CA VAL A 67 1.67 -29.91 -3.99
C VAL A 67 0.50 -29.31 -3.22
N GLY A 68 -0.34 -30.16 -2.62
CA GLY A 68 -1.48 -29.77 -1.81
C GLY A 68 -1.09 -28.97 -0.57
N PHE A 69 0.03 -29.33 0.07
CA PHE A 69 0.55 -28.57 1.21
C PHE A 69 0.89 -27.12 0.81
N HIS A 70 1.66 -26.92 -0.26
CA HIS A 70 1.96 -25.57 -0.73
C HIS A 70 0.70 -24.84 -1.22
N ALA A 71 -0.26 -25.53 -1.83
CA ALA A 71 -1.52 -24.92 -2.25
C ALA A 71 -2.35 -24.41 -1.06
N GLN A 72 -2.47 -25.23 -0.01
CA GLN A 72 -3.16 -24.83 1.22
C GLN A 72 -2.44 -23.67 1.90
N GLN A 73 -1.11 -23.70 2.00
CA GLN A 73 -0.31 -22.63 2.60
C GLN A 73 -0.40 -21.32 1.83
N ALA A 74 -0.37 -21.36 0.50
CA ALA A 74 -0.54 -20.19 -0.35
C ALA A 74 -1.91 -19.54 -0.12
N ALA A 75 -2.98 -20.34 -0.11
CA ALA A 75 -4.34 -19.88 0.15
C ALA A 75 -4.49 -19.27 1.55
N GLU A 76 -4.01 -19.97 2.59
CA GLU A 76 -4.10 -19.52 3.97
C GLU A 76 -3.40 -18.17 4.18
N LYS A 77 -2.15 -18.06 3.70
CA LYS A 77 -1.34 -16.85 3.83
C LYS A 77 -1.90 -15.69 3.03
N ALA A 78 -2.48 -15.95 1.84
CA ALA A 78 -3.17 -14.92 1.06
C ALA A 78 -4.38 -14.36 1.83
N LEU A 79 -5.22 -15.21 2.42
CA LEU A 79 -6.37 -14.78 3.23
C LEU A 79 -5.93 -14.01 4.48
N LYS A 80 -4.91 -14.52 5.20
CA LYS A 80 -4.34 -13.86 6.38
C LYS A 80 -3.71 -12.51 6.04
N ALA A 81 -3.08 -12.38 4.88
CA ALA A 81 -2.54 -11.11 4.43
C ALA A 81 -3.64 -10.07 4.20
N VAL A 82 -4.80 -10.46 3.66
CA VAL A 82 -5.94 -9.55 3.52
C VAL A 82 -6.56 -9.19 4.87
N LEU A 83 -6.68 -10.15 5.79
CA LEU A 83 -7.14 -9.90 7.17
C LEU A 83 -6.22 -8.92 7.89
N ALA A 84 -4.90 -9.12 7.77
CA ALA A 84 -3.89 -8.21 8.30
C ALA A 84 -4.03 -6.82 7.65
N ALA A 85 -4.19 -6.72 6.33
CA ALA A 85 -4.40 -5.43 5.67
C ALA A 85 -5.68 -4.70 6.15
N ALA A 86 -6.71 -5.45 6.55
CA ALA A 86 -7.94 -4.93 7.14
C ALA A 86 -7.82 -4.57 8.63
N GLY A 87 -6.66 -4.82 9.27
CA GLY A 87 -6.40 -4.55 10.67
C GLY A 87 -7.01 -5.56 11.65
N ASP A 88 -7.23 -6.80 11.21
CA ASP A 88 -7.72 -7.89 12.05
C ASP A 88 -6.55 -8.66 12.68
N ASP A 89 -6.60 -8.91 13.99
CA ASP A 89 -5.66 -9.78 14.73
C ASP A 89 -5.99 -11.27 14.50
N PHE A 90 -6.23 -11.67 13.24
CA PHE A 90 -6.80 -12.96 12.84
C PHE A 90 -6.36 -14.14 13.72
N PRO A 91 -7.27 -15.05 14.08
CA PRO A 91 -6.91 -16.18 14.94
C PRO A 91 -5.82 -17.04 14.28
N TRP A 92 -4.89 -17.57 15.09
CA TRP A 92 -3.88 -18.54 14.68
C TRP A 92 -4.52 -19.91 14.40
N THR A 93 -5.43 -19.97 13.44
CA THR A 93 -6.07 -21.16 12.91
C THR A 93 -5.58 -21.43 11.49
N HIS A 94 -5.49 -22.71 11.14
CA HIS A 94 -5.19 -23.18 9.78
C HIS A 94 -6.46 -23.53 8.99
N ASP A 95 -7.66 -23.28 9.56
CA ASP A 95 -8.92 -23.56 8.87
C ASP A 95 -9.30 -22.41 7.91
N LEU A 96 -9.18 -22.68 6.62
CA LEU A 96 -9.55 -21.76 5.54
C LEU A 96 -11.00 -21.28 5.67
N ARG A 97 -11.93 -22.11 6.16
CA ARG A 97 -13.34 -21.73 6.34
C ARG A 97 -13.48 -20.59 7.33
N HIS A 98 -12.78 -20.70 8.45
CA HIS A 98 -12.83 -19.70 9.51
C HIS A 98 -12.26 -18.35 9.03
N LEU A 99 -11.18 -18.38 8.25
CA LEU A 99 -10.59 -17.18 7.65
C LEU A 99 -11.55 -16.51 6.65
N ILE A 100 -12.23 -17.30 5.81
CA ILE A 100 -13.23 -16.81 4.85
C ILE A 100 -14.42 -16.19 5.57
N ASP A 101 -14.96 -16.86 6.59
CA ASP A 101 -16.08 -16.36 7.38
C ASP A 101 -15.71 -15.04 8.10
N ARG A 102 -14.45 -14.94 8.58
CA ARG A 102 -13.93 -13.72 9.22
C ARG A 102 -13.82 -12.56 8.24
N LEU A 103 -13.29 -12.79 7.03
CA LEU A 103 -13.26 -11.77 5.96
C LEU A 103 -14.67 -11.28 5.62
N GLY A 104 -15.63 -12.21 5.53
CA GLY A 104 -17.04 -11.88 5.32
C GLY A 104 -17.60 -10.99 6.43
N ALA A 105 -17.28 -11.27 7.70
CA ALA A 105 -17.69 -10.47 8.84
C ALA A 105 -17.10 -9.04 8.85
N LEU A 106 -15.96 -8.82 8.21
CA LEU A 106 -15.34 -7.50 8.01
C LEU A 106 -15.89 -6.75 6.78
N GLY A 107 -16.79 -7.37 6.02
CA GLY A 107 -17.35 -6.81 4.79
C GLY A 107 -16.52 -7.08 3.54
N THR A 108 -15.44 -7.84 3.63
CA THR A 108 -14.61 -8.25 2.49
C THR A 108 -15.18 -9.52 1.88
N GLN A 109 -15.99 -9.39 0.84
CA GLN A 109 -16.58 -10.53 0.15
C GLN A 109 -15.55 -11.17 -0.80
N LEU A 110 -15.43 -12.49 -0.72
CA LEU A 110 -14.63 -13.25 -1.68
C LEU A 110 -15.41 -13.37 -3.00
N PRO A 111 -14.71 -13.34 -4.16
CA PRO A 111 -15.28 -13.79 -5.42
C PRO A 111 -15.78 -15.23 -5.31
N ASP A 112 -16.89 -15.56 -5.99
CA ASP A 112 -17.53 -16.89 -5.94
C ASP A 112 -16.53 -18.04 -6.14
N ARG A 113 -15.59 -17.86 -7.08
CA ARG A 113 -14.55 -18.86 -7.38
C ARG A 113 -13.67 -19.20 -6.18
N LEU A 114 -13.45 -18.27 -5.25
CA LEU A 114 -12.61 -18.50 -4.07
C LEU A 114 -13.38 -19.19 -2.93
N ALA A 115 -14.70 -19.35 -3.03
CA ALA A 115 -15.46 -20.17 -2.07
C ALA A 115 -14.99 -21.64 -2.08
N GLU A 116 -14.44 -22.10 -3.21
CA GLU A 116 -13.90 -23.45 -3.39
C GLU A 116 -12.55 -23.68 -2.69
N LEU A 117 -11.87 -22.65 -2.16
CA LEU A 117 -10.59 -22.80 -1.46
C LEU A 117 -10.62 -23.82 -0.32
N ARG A 118 -11.82 -24.07 0.23
CA ARG A 118 -12.07 -25.09 1.26
C ARG A 118 -11.64 -26.50 0.85
N VAL A 119 -11.59 -26.81 -0.45
CA VAL A 119 -11.11 -28.11 -0.97
C VAL A 119 -9.63 -28.36 -0.61
N LEU A 120 -8.87 -27.30 -0.35
CA LEU A 120 -7.47 -27.38 0.06
C LEU A 120 -7.29 -27.68 1.55
N GLY A 121 -8.35 -27.59 2.35
CA GLY A 121 -8.30 -27.79 3.81
C GLY A 121 -7.65 -29.10 4.28
N PRO A 122 -7.98 -30.27 3.68
CA PRO A 122 -7.37 -31.55 4.05
C PRO A 122 -5.84 -31.60 3.86
N TRP A 123 -5.27 -30.72 3.05
CA TRP A 123 -3.84 -30.72 2.72
C TRP A 123 -2.98 -29.94 3.72
N ALA A 124 -3.57 -29.35 4.77
CA ALA A 124 -2.84 -28.69 5.83
C ALA A 124 -2.06 -29.68 6.71
N VAL A 125 -0.92 -29.26 7.28
CA VAL A 125 -0.03 -30.13 8.08
C VAL A 125 -0.73 -30.77 9.28
N GLU A 126 -1.64 -30.04 9.92
CA GLU A 126 -2.34 -30.49 11.13
C GLU A 126 -3.20 -31.74 10.89
N PHE A 127 -3.75 -31.90 9.68
CA PHE A 127 -4.55 -33.07 9.30
C PHE A 127 -3.71 -34.27 8.84
N ARG A 128 -2.39 -34.08 8.61
CA ARG A 128 -1.52 -35.16 8.10
C ARG A 128 -0.99 -36.10 9.19
N TYR A 129 -1.13 -35.75 10.47
CA TYR A 129 -0.79 -36.65 11.56
C TYR A 129 -1.99 -37.51 11.96
N GLY A 130 -2.28 -38.54 11.17
CA GLY A 130 -3.23 -39.59 11.52
C GLY A 130 -4.41 -39.79 10.56
N GLU A 131 -4.65 -38.85 9.63
CA GLU A 131 -5.66 -39.00 8.57
C GLU A 131 -4.99 -39.23 7.22
N THR A 132 -5.45 -40.26 6.48
CA THR A 132 -5.02 -40.52 5.10
C THR A 132 -6.00 -39.77 4.20
N ILE A 133 -5.50 -38.93 3.30
CA ILE A 133 -6.34 -38.32 2.26
C ILE A 133 -6.56 -39.39 1.20
N ASP A 134 -7.78 -39.92 1.12
CA ASP A 134 -8.10 -41.02 0.19
C ASP A 134 -8.24 -40.53 -1.27
N ASP A 135 -8.57 -39.26 -1.47
CA ASP A 135 -8.77 -38.67 -2.79
C ASP A 135 -7.49 -37.97 -3.31
N PRO A 136 -7.10 -38.20 -4.59
CA PRO A 136 -5.97 -37.52 -5.19
C PRO A 136 -6.24 -36.02 -5.33
N LEU A 137 -5.18 -35.22 -5.32
CA LEU A 137 -5.31 -33.77 -5.52
C LEU A 137 -5.65 -33.48 -6.99
N ASP A 138 -6.73 -32.74 -7.24
CA ASP A 138 -6.88 -32.05 -8.53
C ASP A 138 -5.87 -30.89 -8.59
N ARG A 139 -4.67 -31.18 -9.11
CA ARG A 139 -3.57 -30.22 -9.21
C ARG A 139 -3.92 -29.01 -10.08
N LYS A 140 -4.72 -29.21 -11.12
CA LYS A 140 -5.12 -28.13 -12.03
C LYS A 140 -6.09 -27.19 -11.32
N GLN A 141 -7.04 -27.74 -10.57
CA GLN A 141 -7.92 -26.93 -9.72
C GLN A 141 -7.09 -26.19 -8.65
N ALA A 142 -6.15 -26.86 -7.99
CA ALA A 142 -5.29 -26.26 -6.97
C ALA A 142 -4.49 -25.07 -7.52
N VAL A 143 -3.78 -25.22 -8.64
CA VAL A 143 -3.09 -24.12 -9.34
C VAL A 143 -4.06 -22.98 -9.65
N GLY A 144 -5.23 -23.31 -10.21
CA GLY A 144 -6.24 -22.31 -10.57
C GLY A 144 -6.79 -21.51 -9.39
N LEU A 145 -7.03 -22.17 -8.25
CA LEU A 145 -7.52 -21.57 -7.02
C LEU A 145 -6.45 -20.70 -6.34
N VAL A 146 -5.22 -21.22 -6.24
CA VAL A 146 -4.08 -20.49 -5.67
C VAL A 146 -3.79 -19.24 -6.49
N GLY A 147 -3.70 -19.34 -7.81
CA GLY A 147 -3.49 -18.17 -8.68
C GLY A 147 -4.59 -17.13 -8.52
N ALA A 148 -5.86 -17.55 -8.42
CA ALA A 148 -6.97 -16.65 -8.17
C ALA A 148 -6.88 -15.97 -6.79
N ALA A 149 -6.48 -16.71 -5.75
CA ALA A 149 -6.29 -16.17 -4.40
C ALA A 149 -5.15 -15.14 -4.36
N ILE A 150 -4.03 -15.38 -5.06
CA ILE A 150 -2.93 -14.42 -5.15
C ILE A 150 -3.37 -13.14 -5.86
N VAL A 151 -4.06 -13.25 -7.00
CA VAL A 151 -4.55 -12.06 -7.74
C VAL A 151 -5.52 -11.25 -6.89
N TRP A 152 -6.47 -11.92 -6.23
CA TRP A 152 -7.45 -11.26 -5.37
C TRP A 152 -6.78 -10.62 -4.15
N ALA A 153 -5.92 -11.35 -3.42
CA ALA A 153 -5.24 -10.82 -2.24
C ALA A 153 -4.33 -9.65 -2.59
N ARG A 154 -3.63 -9.72 -3.73
CA ARG A 154 -2.87 -8.59 -4.28
C ARG A 154 -3.76 -7.36 -4.42
N ALA A 155 -4.91 -7.50 -5.07
CA ALA A 155 -5.84 -6.38 -5.26
C ALA A 155 -6.25 -5.77 -3.91
N GLN A 156 -6.52 -6.59 -2.88
CA GLN A 156 -6.90 -6.08 -1.55
C GLN A 156 -5.75 -5.42 -0.77
N ILE A 157 -4.51 -5.84 -0.99
CA ILE A 157 -3.31 -5.35 -0.30
C ILE A 157 -2.68 -4.15 -1.03
N GLU A 158 -2.85 -4.10 -2.36
CA GLU A 158 -2.45 -3.00 -3.23
C GLU A 158 -3.56 -1.95 -3.40
N ASP A 159 -4.83 -2.24 -3.03
CA ASP A 159 -5.92 -1.25 -2.90
C ASP A 159 -5.77 -0.32 -1.67
N GLU A 160 -4.53 -0.07 -1.24
CA GLU A 160 -4.24 1.05 -0.36
C GLU A 160 -4.14 2.33 -1.18
N VAL A 161 -5.26 3.07 -1.24
CA VAL A 161 -5.37 4.49 -1.61
C VAL A 161 -4.30 4.90 -2.61
N VAL A 162 -4.61 4.81 -3.90
CA VAL A 162 -3.75 5.44 -4.90
C VAL A 162 -3.56 6.90 -4.48
N ALA A 163 -2.38 7.22 -3.96
CA ALA A 163 -2.13 8.50 -3.35
C ALA A 163 -2.25 9.53 -4.46
N GLN A 164 -3.31 10.33 -4.42
CA GLN A 164 -3.55 11.37 -5.42
C GLN A 164 -3.44 12.73 -4.78
N THR A 165 -3.13 13.73 -5.59
CA THR A 165 -3.27 15.13 -5.21
C THR A 165 -4.76 15.49 -5.15
N GLN A 166 -5.09 16.63 -4.56
CA GLN A 166 -6.39 17.24 -4.84
C GLN A 166 -6.43 17.68 -6.31
N PRO A 167 -7.63 17.79 -6.91
CA PRO A 167 -7.81 18.45 -8.19
C PRO A 167 -7.15 19.83 -8.17
N VAL A 168 -6.27 20.11 -9.13
CA VAL A 168 -5.54 21.38 -9.23
C VAL A 168 -6.54 22.50 -9.45
N THR A 169 -6.59 23.49 -8.55
CA THR A 169 -7.48 24.65 -8.71
C THR A 169 -6.75 25.82 -9.37
N ALA A 170 -7.49 26.78 -9.95
CA ALA A 170 -6.88 28.00 -10.48
C ALA A 170 -6.04 28.76 -9.44
N GLY A 171 -6.50 28.80 -8.18
CA GLY A 171 -5.75 29.39 -7.08
C GLY A 171 -4.47 28.62 -6.73
N ASP A 172 -4.41 27.31 -7.00
CA ASP A 172 -3.19 26.51 -6.85
C ASP A 172 -2.17 26.84 -7.95
N GLN A 173 -2.64 27.01 -9.19
CA GLN A 173 -1.80 27.46 -10.31
C GLN A 173 -1.20 28.85 -10.03
N GLU A 174 -2.02 29.79 -9.56
CA GLU A 174 -1.59 31.15 -9.17
C GLU A 174 -0.60 31.13 -8.00
N SER A 175 -0.80 30.21 -7.06
CA SER A 175 0.07 30.06 -5.88
C SER A 175 1.33 29.23 -6.18
N GLY A 176 1.38 28.52 -7.31
CA GLY A 176 2.49 27.64 -7.67
C GLY A 176 2.58 26.39 -6.81
N ILE A 177 1.43 25.82 -6.43
CA ILE A 177 1.38 24.70 -5.49
C ILE A 177 0.54 23.53 -6.00
N VAL A 178 0.78 22.36 -5.41
CA VAL A 178 -0.08 21.18 -5.53
C VAL A 178 -0.44 20.72 -4.12
N ARG A 179 -1.72 20.44 -3.88
CA ARG A 179 -2.22 20.01 -2.56
C ARG A 179 -2.24 18.50 -2.46
N VAL A 180 -1.69 17.98 -1.37
CA VAL A 180 -1.70 16.56 -1.04
C VAL A 180 -2.73 16.35 0.08
N PRO A 181 -3.84 15.65 -0.18
CA PRO A 181 -4.88 15.42 0.83
C PRO A 181 -4.36 14.51 1.95
N ARG A 182 -5.07 14.49 3.07
CA ARG A 182 -4.62 13.85 4.32
C ARG A 182 -4.28 12.37 4.10
N GLU A 183 -5.17 11.68 3.41
CA GLU A 183 -5.09 10.26 3.05
C GLU A 183 -3.86 9.93 2.19
N SER A 184 -3.39 10.88 1.37
CA SER A 184 -2.23 10.69 0.50
C SER A 184 -0.90 11.12 1.14
N LYS A 185 -0.89 11.75 2.32
CA LYS A 185 0.35 12.26 2.93
C LYS A 185 1.34 11.17 3.36
N GLY A 186 0.86 9.95 3.62
CA GLY A 186 1.69 8.86 4.11
C GLY A 186 2.84 8.48 3.18
N VAL A 187 2.74 8.82 1.90
CA VAL A 187 3.77 8.60 0.88
C VAL A 187 4.88 9.66 0.88
N LEU A 188 4.70 10.78 1.59
CA LEU A 188 5.65 11.89 1.66
C LEU A 188 6.25 12.01 3.07
N PRO A 189 7.40 12.72 3.22
CA PRO A 189 8.04 12.89 4.53
C PRO A 189 7.10 13.53 5.57
N ALA A 190 7.13 13.03 6.80
CA ALA A 190 6.31 13.55 7.89
C ALA A 190 6.68 15.00 8.32
N GLU A 191 7.88 15.46 7.97
CA GLU A 191 8.39 16.79 8.29
C GLU A 191 8.53 17.67 7.04
N ALA A 192 8.49 18.99 7.22
CA ALA A 192 8.71 19.94 6.13
C ALA A 192 10.15 19.84 5.63
N CYS A 193 10.33 19.69 4.31
CA CYS A 193 11.65 19.46 3.72
C CYS A 193 11.75 19.91 2.25
N ARG A 194 12.91 19.66 1.64
CA ARG A 194 13.11 19.71 0.19
C ARG A 194 13.31 18.31 -0.36
N LEU A 195 12.65 18.03 -1.49
CA LEU A 195 12.67 16.73 -2.16
C LEU A 195 12.65 16.95 -3.68
N ASN A 196 13.19 16.01 -4.45
CA ASN A 196 13.17 16.06 -5.91
C ASN A 196 11.76 15.80 -6.44
N LEU A 197 11.33 16.53 -7.48
CA LEU A 197 10.05 16.32 -8.14
C LEU A 197 10.26 15.83 -9.57
N LEU A 198 9.72 14.66 -9.89
CA LEU A 198 9.51 14.24 -11.27
C LEU A 198 8.04 14.46 -11.63
N LEU A 199 7.76 15.27 -12.64
CA LEU A 199 6.40 15.47 -13.16
C LEU A 199 6.29 14.83 -14.54
N ARG A 200 5.44 13.80 -14.68
CA ARG A 200 5.21 13.08 -15.95
C ARG A 200 6.50 12.64 -16.63
N GLY A 201 7.45 12.13 -15.83
CA GLY A 201 8.77 11.69 -16.27
C GLY A 201 9.81 12.81 -16.46
N HIS A 202 9.48 14.08 -16.25
CA HIS A 202 10.42 15.19 -16.31
C HIS A 202 10.93 15.56 -14.93
N ASP A 203 12.24 15.53 -14.73
CA ASP A 203 12.87 16.01 -13.49
C ASP A 203 12.83 17.54 -13.42
N LEU A 204 12.18 18.06 -12.38
CA LEU A 204 12.01 19.49 -12.11
C LEU A 204 12.90 19.97 -10.96
N GLY A 205 13.76 19.11 -10.42
CA GLY A 205 14.65 19.40 -9.31
C GLY A 205 13.93 19.50 -7.96
N GLU A 206 14.58 20.19 -7.01
CA GLU A 206 14.11 20.27 -5.63
C GLU A 206 12.91 21.21 -5.44
N VAL A 207 11.83 20.67 -4.88
CA VAL A 207 10.64 21.41 -4.46
C VAL A 207 10.50 21.42 -2.95
N ARG A 208 9.77 22.42 -2.44
CA ARG A 208 9.44 22.50 -1.01
C ARG A 208 8.22 21.64 -0.72
N TRP A 209 8.33 20.77 0.28
CA TRP A 209 7.21 20.05 0.88
C TRP A 209 6.86 20.63 2.24
N ASP A 210 5.57 20.86 2.49
CA ASP A 210 5.03 21.26 3.78
C ASP A 210 3.83 20.36 4.14
N PRO A 211 3.97 19.41 5.08
CA PRO A 211 2.90 18.50 5.46
C PRO A 211 1.75 19.19 6.23
N ARG A 212 1.91 20.46 6.65
CA ARG A 212 0.91 21.26 7.38
C ARG A 212 0.25 20.51 8.54
N LEU A 213 1.07 19.98 9.44
CA LEU A 213 0.64 19.36 10.68
C LEU A 213 0.30 20.46 11.70
N GLY A 214 -0.98 20.63 12.04
CA GLY A 214 -1.44 21.63 13.00
C GLY A 214 -2.40 21.03 14.04
N PRO A 215 -2.42 21.55 15.28
CA PRO A 215 -3.14 20.93 16.41
C PRO A 215 -4.67 20.97 16.30
N ASP A 216 -5.25 21.96 15.59
CA ASP A 216 -6.72 22.17 15.59
C ASP A 216 -7.47 21.51 14.42
N ARG A 217 -6.78 21.12 13.34
CA ARG A 217 -7.33 20.34 12.22
C ARG A 217 -6.20 19.97 11.26
N GLU A 218 -6.03 18.69 10.97
CA GLU A 218 -5.09 18.26 9.94
C GLU A 218 -5.55 18.79 8.56
N ARG A 219 -4.78 19.70 7.96
CA ARG A 219 -5.06 20.30 6.64
C ARG A 219 -4.27 19.59 5.55
N SER A 220 -4.67 19.73 4.28
CA SER A 220 -3.89 19.19 3.15
C SER A 220 -2.45 19.72 3.16
N GLY A 221 -1.50 18.83 2.91
CA GLY A 221 -0.10 19.19 2.71
C GLY A 221 0.08 19.92 1.38
N VAL A 222 1.23 20.57 1.21
CA VAL A 222 1.51 21.42 0.06
C VAL A 222 2.88 21.13 -0.51
N LEU A 223 2.90 20.86 -1.81
CA LEU A 223 4.10 20.78 -2.63
C LEU A 223 4.25 22.10 -3.41
N GLY A 224 5.33 22.82 -3.21
CA GLY A 224 5.63 24.06 -3.91
C GLY A 224 6.34 23.80 -5.24
N VAL A 225 5.57 23.60 -6.31
CA VAL A 225 6.08 23.28 -7.66
C VAL A 225 6.51 24.51 -8.46
N GLY A 226 6.16 25.70 -8.00
CA GLY A 226 6.41 26.96 -8.72
C GLY A 226 5.32 27.26 -9.75
N ARG A 227 5.10 28.55 -10.02
CA ARG A 227 3.98 29.00 -10.88
C ARG A 227 4.10 28.49 -12.31
N GLU A 228 5.29 28.55 -12.89
CA GLU A 228 5.53 28.12 -14.28
C GLU A 228 5.11 26.67 -14.48
N ILE A 229 5.47 25.79 -13.55
CA ILE A 229 5.08 24.37 -13.57
C ILE A 229 3.59 24.21 -13.28
N ALA A 230 3.08 24.85 -12.23
CA ALA A 230 1.68 24.70 -11.83
C ALA A 230 0.71 25.13 -12.95
N THR A 231 1.07 26.14 -13.75
CA THR A 231 0.26 26.57 -14.91
C THR A 231 0.27 25.57 -16.08
N THR A 232 1.20 24.63 -16.11
CA THR A 232 1.20 23.54 -17.11
C THR A 232 0.23 22.41 -16.73
N LEU A 233 -0.20 22.36 -15.47
CA LEU A 233 -1.20 21.41 -14.98
C LEU A 233 -2.61 21.83 -15.41
N THR A 234 -3.44 20.86 -15.75
CA THR A 234 -4.84 21.08 -16.13
C THR A 234 -5.68 21.39 -14.89
N ALA A 235 -6.42 22.49 -14.90
CA ALA A 235 -7.37 22.79 -13.82
C ALA A 235 -8.41 21.67 -13.69
N GLY A 236 -8.58 21.13 -12.49
CA GLY A 236 -9.45 20.01 -12.17
C GLY A 236 -8.79 18.63 -12.27
N GLU A 237 -7.56 18.50 -12.76
CA GLU A 237 -6.86 17.21 -12.77
C GLU A 237 -6.28 16.87 -11.40
N ALA A 238 -6.36 15.60 -11.01
CA ALA A 238 -5.66 15.05 -9.86
C ALA A 238 -4.50 14.18 -10.37
N LEU A 239 -3.32 14.36 -9.78
CA LEU A 239 -2.10 13.65 -10.17
C LEU A 239 -1.85 12.48 -9.24
N TYR A 240 -1.29 11.41 -9.78
CA TYR A 240 -0.85 10.24 -9.02
C TYR A 240 0.47 10.51 -8.32
N ILE A 241 0.59 10.15 -7.04
CA ILE A 241 1.76 10.41 -6.20
C ILE A 241 2.49 9.10 -5.95
N THR A 242 3.73 9.00 -6.42
CA THR A 242 4.63 7.88 -6.12
C THR A 242 5.86 8.39 -5.37
N ALA A 243 6.20 7.80 -4.23
CA ALA A 243 7.47 8.09 -3.56
C ALA A 243 8.64 7.51 -4.38
N ILE A 244 9.72 8.28 -4.54
CA ILE A 244 10.95 7.85 -5.21
C ILE A 244 12.16 8.20 -4.34
N ASP A 245 13.35 7.72 -4.70
CA ASP A 245 14.56 8.04 -3.95
C ASP A 245 14.79 9.56 -3.91
N ALA A 246 14.95 10.10 -2.69
CA ALA A 246 15.07 11.53 -2.40
C ALA A 246 13.97 12.43 -2.99
N GLY A 247 12.78 11.91 -3.33
CA GLY A 247 11.81 12.67 -4.11
C GLY A 247 10.38 12.12 -4.14
N VAL A 248 9.60 12.71 -5.04
CA VAL A 248 8.25 12.31 -5.40
C VAL A 248 8.09 12.36 -6.92
N ARG A 249 7.32 11.42 -7.47
CA ARG A 249 6.84 11.46 -8.85
C ARG A 249 5.35 11.79 -8.86
N LEU A 250 4.97 12.73 -9.72
CA LEU A 250 3.60 13.10 -10.02
C LEU A 250 3.27 12.74 -11.47
N ASP A 251 2.24 11.94 -11.71
CA ASP A 251 1.81 11.51 -13.06
C ASP A 251 0.36 11.92 -13.37
#